data_AF-V9H2N7-F1
#
_entry.id   AF-V9H2N7-F1
#
_cell.length_a   1.000
_cell.length_b   1.000
_cell.length_c   1.000
_cell.angle_alpha   90.00
_cell.angle_beta   90.00
_cell.angle_gamma   90.00
#
_symmetry.space_group_name_H-M   'P 1'
#
loop_
_entity.id
_entity.type
_entity.pdbx_description
1 polymer ?
#
loop_
_entity_poly.entity_id
_entity_poly.type
_entity_poly.pdbx_seq_one_letter_code
_entity_poly.pdbx_strand_id
1 'polypeptide(L)'
;MLTINNKMLEEKIKQLRKAIEIVGGKEFLETIKSDNELALLILQSSFQNEYAYIEVLERKYSISELLKLKLEYEKNYIKTKKKYVQKIIYKIKEYNTYLDSLIRKYRKDGGIEEFRSIKNEIEIRYSMDINNFILSSIIEINADLNNDYYGEYLNSKKEDFINTIITTIV
;
A
#
# COMPACT_ATOMS: atom_id res chain seq x y z
N MET A 1 -7.93 -22.55 22.03
CA MET A 1 -7.61 -21.62 20.92
C MET A 1 -8.78 -21.71 19.95
N LEU A 2 -9.49 -20.60 19.70
CA LEU A 2 -10.56 -20.58 18.68
C LEU A 2 -9.87 -20.56 17.31
N THR A 3 -9.98 -21.65 16.56
CA THR A 3 -9.50 -21.71 15.18
C THR A 3 -10.67 -21.39 14.28
N ILE A 4 -10.59 -20.28 13.55
CA ILE A 4 -11.57 -19.98 12.52
C ILE A 4 -11.33 -20.95 11.39
N ASN A 5 -12.28 -21.87 11.17
CA ASN A 5 -12.28 -22.79 10.04
C ASN A 5 -13.43 -22.42 9.09
N ASN A 6 -13.41 -21.16 8.66
CA ASN A 6 -14.42 -20.60 7.77
C ASN A 6 -13.73 -19.68 6.76
N LYS A 7 -13.57 -20.18 5.53
CA LYS A 7 -12.91 -19.47 4.42
C LYS A 7 -13.50 -18.09 4.15
N MET A 8 -14.82 -17.93 4.30
CA MET A 8 -15.47 -16.63 4.09
C MET A 8 -15.04 -15.64 5.18
N LEU A 9 -14.98 -16.08 6.44
CA LEU A 9 -14.57 -15.22 7.56
C LEU A 9 -13.08 -14.88 7.47
N GLU A 10 -12.22 -15.85 7.15
CA GLU A 10 -10.80 -15.62 6.89
C GLU A 10 -10.58 -14.55 5.81
N GLU A 11 -11.30 -14.64 4.69
CA GLU A 11 -11.20 -13.64 3.64
C GLU A 11 -11.68 -12.26 4.13
N LYS A 12 -12.77 -12.19 4.89
CA LYS A 12 -13.24 -10.91 5.47
C LYS A 12 -12.20 -10.29 6.40
N ILE A 13 -11.51 -11.09 7.20
CA ILE A 13 -10.43 -10.62 8.09
C ILE A 13 -9.24 -10.11 7.26
N LYS A 14 -8.83 -10.83 6.22
CA LYS A 14 -7.78 -10.37 5.30
C LYS A 14 -8.15 -9.04 4.63
N GLN A 15 -9.41 -8.88 4.21
CA GLN A 15 -9.90 -7.63 3.65
C GLN A 15 -9.90 -6.49 4.69
N LEU A 16 -10.21 -6.80 5.94
CA LEU A 16 -10.13 -5.83 7.04
C LEU A 16 -8.68 -5.42 7.35
N ARG A 17 -7.71 -6.35 7.36
CA ARG A 17 -6.29 -6.01 7.52
C ARG A 17 -5.84 -4.99 6.49
N LYS A 18 -6.15 -5.23 5.22
CA LYS A 18 -5.87 -4.28 4.12
C LYS A 18 -6.51 -2.92 4.39
N ALA A 19 -7.75 -2.91 4.88
CA ALA A 19 -8.47 -1.68 5.18
C ALA A 19 -7.85 -0.87 6.31
N ILE A 20 -7.41 -1.55 7.39
CA ILE A 20 -6.67 -0.94 8.51
C ILE A 20 -5.35 -0.35 8.02
N GLU A 21 -4.62 -1.07 7.18
CA GLU A 21 -3.34 -0.60 6.63
C GLU A 21 -3.52 0.67 5.78
N ILE A 22 -4.55 0.74 4.93
CA ILE A 22 -4.86 1.89 4.06
C ILE A 22 -5.10 3.19 4.84
N VAL A 23 -5.52 3.11 6.10
CA VAL A 23 -5.74 4.29 6.96
C VAL A 23 -4.56 4.58 7.90
N GLY A 24 -3.42 3.90 7.71
CA GLY A 24 -2.19 4.11 8.49
C GLY A 24 -2.04 3.19 9.69
N GLY A 25 -2.85 2.12 9.80
CA GLY A 25 -2.85 1.21 10.95
C GLY A 25 -1.75 0.15 10.92
N LYS A 26 -0.60 0.42 10.30
CA LYS A 26 0.52 -0.53 10.23
C LYS A 26 0.98 -0.93 11.63
N GLU A 27 1.27 0.03 12.50
CA GLU A 27 1.70 -0.23 13.87
C GLU A 27 0.66 -1.05 14.65
N PHE A 28 -0.63 -0.73 14.48
CA PHE A 28 -1.71 -1.53 15.04
C PHE A 28 -1.64 -2.99 14.54
N LEU A 29 -1.49 -3.21 13.23
CA LEU A 29 -1.41 -4.55 12.65
C LEU A 29 -0.17 -5.33 13.09
N GLU A 30 0.94 -4.66 13.41
CA GLU A 30 2.15 -5.30 13.96
C GLU A 30 1.93 -5.85 15.37
N THR A 31 0.99 -5.27 16.14
CA THR A 31 0.57 -5.85 17.43
C THR A 31 -0.25 -7.14 17.28
N ILE A 32 -0.81 -7.39 16.08
CA ILE A 32 -1.70 -8.51 15.79
C ILE A 32 -0.95 -9.62 15.06
N LYS A 33 -0.64 -10.70 15.79
CA LYS A 33 0.22 -11.81 15.34
C LYS A 33 -0.49 -12.76 14.38
N SER A 34 -1.82 -12.75 14.32
CA SER A 34 -2.58 -13.63 13.43
C SER A 34 -3.96 -13.10 13.07
N ASP A 35 -4.53 -13.60 11.99
CA ASP A 35 -5.91 -13.28 11.58
C ASP A 35 -6.94 -13.72 12.65
N ASN A 36 -6.67 -14.81 13.36
CA ASN A 36 -7.50 -15.25 14.49
C ASN A 36 -7.51 -14.23 15.64
N GLU A 37 -6.39 -13.55 15.89
CA GLU A 37 -6.30 -12.55 16.94
C GLU A 37 -7.10 -11.29 16.61
N LEU A 38 -7.04 -10.84 15.34
CA LEU A 38 -7.90 -9.75 14.87
C LEU A 38 -9.39 -10.09 15.01
N ALA A 39 -9.76 -11.32 14.66
CA ALA A 39 -11.12 -11.79 14.77
C ALA A 39 -11.61 -11.87 16.22
N LEU A 40 -10.76 -12.36 17.12
CA LEU A 40 -11.06 -12.44 18.55
C LEU A 40 -11.27 -11.04 19.14
N LEU A 41 -10.44 -10.07 18.77
CA LEU A 41 -10.59 -8.68 19.20
C LEU A 41 -11.97 -8.12 18.80
N ILE A 42 -12.37 -8.34 17.54
CA ILE A 42 -13.69 -7.90 17.03
C ILE A 42 -14.85 -8.58 17.78
N LEU A 43 -14.73 -9.89 18.02
CA LEU A 43 -15.75 -10.66 18.74
C LEU A 43 -15.86 -10.20 20.19
N GLN A 44 -14.74 -9.98 20.88
CA GLN A 44 -14.72 -9.51 22.26
C GLN A 44 -15.44 -8.18 22.41
N SER A 45 -15.13 -7.20 21.55
CA SER A 45 -15.83 -5.90 21.54
C SER A 45 -17.34 -6.09 21.33
N SER A 46 -17.73 -6.96 20.40
CA SER A 46 -19.14 -7.24 20.11
C SER A 46 -19.89 -7.86 21.30
N PHE A 47 -19.24 -8.74 22.08
CA PHE A 47 -19.84 -9.36 23.27
C PHE A 47 -19.92 -8.43 24.48
N GLN A 48 -19.10 -7.37 24.52
CA GLN A 48 -19.11 -6.38 25.59
C GLN A 48 -20.20 -5.29 25.40
N ASN A 49 -21.09 -5.44 24.40
CA ASN A 49 -22.02 -4.40 23.94
C ASN A 49 -21.33 -3.09 23.55
N GLU A 50 -20.03 -3.15 23.25
CA GLU A 50 -19.28 -2.04 22.70
C GLU A 50 -19.31 -2.16 21.17
N TYR A 51 -19.45 -1.03 20.48
CA TYR A 51 -19.21 -1.02 19.04
C TYR A 51 -17.73 -1.34 18.80
N ALA A 52 -17.45 -2.37 18.00
CA ALA A 52 -16.09 -2.72 17.63
C ALA A 52 -15.49 -1.59 16.76
N TYR A 53 -14.70 -0.72 17.40
CA TYR A 53 -13.92 0.32 16.75
C TYR A 53 -12.46 -0.06 16.73
N ILE A 54 -11.77 0.36 15.67
CA ILE A 54 -10.31 0.26 15.57
C ILE A 54 -9.77 1.69 15.58
N GLU A 55 -8.87 1.98 16.50
CA GLU A 55 -8.23 3.28 16.62
C GLU A 55 -6.92 3.30 15.82
N VAL A 56 -6.84 4.22 14.87
CA VAL A 56 -5.67 4.43 14.01
C VAL A 56 -5.43 5.92 13.88
N LEU A 57 -4.22 6.39 14.17
CA LEU A 57 -3.84 7.80 14.09
C LEU A 57 -4.85 8.71 14.84
N GLU A 58 -5.16 8.36 16.09
CA GLU A 58 -6.12 9.06 16.98
C GLU A 58 -7.56 9.14 16.45
N ARG A 59 -7.90 8.39 15.39
CA ARG A 59 -9.25 8.29 14.84
C ARG A 59 -9.82 6.90 15.10
N LYS A 60 -11.08 6.87 15.55
CA LYS A 60 -11.83 5.63 15.74
C LYS A 60 -12.64 5.31 14.50
N TYR A 61 -12.38 4.15 13.91
CA TYR A 61 -13.09 3.69 12.73
C TYR A 61 -13.99 2.52 13.07
N SER A 62 -15.22 2.52 12.54
CA SER A 62 -16.01 1.29 12.53
C SER A 62 -15.47 0.32 11.47
N ILE A 63 -15.71 -0.98 11.64
CA ILE A 63 -15.36 -1.98 10.61
C ILE A 63 -15.98 -1.63 9.25
N SER A 64 -17.23 -1.16 9.24
CA SER A 64 -17.93 -0.79 8.02
C SER A 64 -17.29 0.39 7.28
N GLU A 65 -16.79 1.36 8.04
CA GLU A 65 -16.11 2.54 7.52
C GLU A 65 -14.75 2.17 6.92
N LEU A 66 -13.95 1.35 7.60
CA LEU A 66 -12.69 0.83 7.08
C LEU A 66 -12.89 0.13 5.73
N LEU A 67 -13.88 -0.76 5.64
CA LEU A 67 -14.16 -1.47 4.39
C LEU A 67 -14.61 -0.53 3.27
N LYS A 68 -15.34 0.55 3.59
CA LYS A 68 -15.71 1.59 2.62
C LYS A 68 -14.49 2.36 2.13
N LEU A 69 -13.64 2.83 3.03
CA LEU A 69 -12.39 3.54 2.70
C LEU A 69 -11.46 2.69 1.84
N LYS A 70 -11.34 1.39 2.14
CA LYS A 70 -10.60 0.44 1.30
C LYS A 70 -11.12 0.41 -0.14
N LEU A 71 -12.44 0.30 -0.31
CA LEU A 71 -13.04 0.24 -1.65
C LEU A 71 -12.84 1.54 -2.43
N GLU A 72 -12.90 2.69 -1.75
CA GLU A 72 -12.62 4.00 -2.34
C GLU A 72 -11.16 4.11 -2.76
N TYR A 73 -10.23 3.68 -1.90
CA TYR A 73 -8.80 3.60 -2.22
C TYR A 73 -8.54 2.74 -3.46
N GLU A 74 -9.07 1.52 -3.52
CA GLU A 74 -8.85 0.60 -4.65
C GLU A 74 -9.39 1.18 -5.97
N LYS A 75 -10.57 1.82 -5.93
CA LYS A 75 -11.14 2.53 -7.09
C LYS A 75 -10.26 3.69 -7.53
N ASN A 76 -9.79 4.51 -6.59
CA ASN A 76 -8.91 5.65 -6.87
C ASN A 76 -7.56 5.21 -7.43
N TYR A 77 -6.97 4.14 -6.88
CA TYR A 77 -5.74 3.55 -7.36
C TYR A 77 -5.87 3.18 -8.84
N ILE A 78 -6.89 2.40 -9.21
CA ILE A 78 -7.09 1.98 -10.61
C ILE A 78 -7.34 3.20 -11.52
N LYS A 79 -8.21 4.13 -11.10
CA LYS A 79 -8.61 5.29 -11.90
C LYS A 79 -7.45 6.23 -12.18
N THR A 80 -6.56 6.44 -11.21
CA THR A 80 -5.52 7.48 -11.28
C THR A 80 -4.11 6.94 -11.55
N LYS A 81 -3.87 5.62 -11.42
CA LYS A 81 -2.58 4.95 -11.69
C LYS A 81 -1.93 5.42 -12.99
N LYS A 82 -2.65 5.38 -14.11
CA LYS A 82 -2.12 5.76 -15.43
C LYS A 82 -1.58 7.19 -15.46
N LYS A 83 -2.29 8.13 -14.84
CA LYS A 83 -1.90 9.54 -14.78
C LYS A 83 -0.59 9.72 -14.01
N TYR A 84 -0.47 9.06 -12.85
CA TYR A 84 0.74 9.14 -12.02
C TYR A 84 1.94 8.46 -12.67
N VAL A 85 1.74 7.30 -13.31
CA VAL A 85 2.79 6.64 -14.11
C VAL A 85 3.31 7.59 -15.19
N GLN A 86 2.42 8.19 -15.99
CA GLN A 86 2.82 9.14 -17.03
C GLN A 86 3.57 10.35 -16.49
N LYS A 87 3.18 10.88 -15.33
CA LYS A 87 3.87 11.99 -14.65
C LYS A 87 5.31 11.62 -14.30
N ILE A 88 5.55 10.44 -13.74
CA ILE A 88 6.90 9.99 -13.38
C ILE A 88 7.72 9.71 -14.65
N ILE A 89 7.14 9.05 -15.66
CA ILE A 89 7.81 8.78 -16.93
C ILE A 89 8.29 10.06 -17.62
N TYR A 90 7.45 11.09 -17.62
CA TYR A 90 7.84 12.40 -18.14
C TYR A 90 9.08 12.94 -17.42
N LYS A 91 9.08 12.92 -16.07
CA LYS A 91 10.25 13.36 -15.28
C LYS A 91 11.50 12.52 -15.53
N ILE A 92 11.34 11.21 -15.79
CA ILE A 92 12.46 10.32 -16.14
C ILE A 92 13.09 10.79 -17.46
N LYS A 93 12.27 10.92 -18.51
CA LYS A 93 12.73 11.26 -19.87
C LYS A 93 13.37 12.64 -19.94
N GLU A 94 12.84 13.62 -19.19
CA GLU A 94 13.33 14.99 -19.25
C GLU A 94 14.57 15.22 -18.37
N TYR A 95 14.69 14.53 -17.22
CA TYR A 95 15.62 14.95 -16.17
C TYR A 95 16.53 13.84 -15.62
N ASN A 96 16.39 12.58 -16.05
CA ASN A 96 17.11 11.45 -15.45
C ASN A 96 18.01 10.69 -16.43
N THR A 97 19.12 11.33 -16.80
CA THR A 97 20.15 10.78 -17.69
C THR A 97 20.83 9.51 -17.17
N TYR A 98 20.91 9.36 -15.84
CA TYR A 98 21.43 8.15 -15.19
C TYR A 98 20.50 6.97 -15.44
N LEU A 99 19.19 7.14 -15.17
CA LEU A 99 18.19 6.10 -15.40
C LEU A 99 18.06 5.74 -16.88
N ASP A 100 18.14 6.72 -17.79
CA ASP A 100 18.19 6.47 -19.23
C ASP A 100 19.37 5.58 -19.63
N SER A 101 20.53 5.77 -19.00
CA SER A 101 21.71 4.95 -19.24
C SER A 101 21.52 3.53 -18.72
N LEU A 102 20.91 3.36 -17.54
CA LEU A 102 20.54 2.04 -17.00
C LEU A 102 19.53 1.32 -17.90
N ILE A 103 18.51 2.02 -18.39
CA ILE A 103 17.50 1.45 -19.31
C ILE A 103 18.15 0.99 -20.61
N ARG A 104 19.05 1.79 -21.20
CA ARG A 104 19.80 1.37 -22.40
C ARG A 104 20.63 0.11 -22.16
N LYS A 105 21.29 0.02 -21.00
CA LYS A 105 22.07 -1.16 -20.62
C LYS A 105 21.17 -2.38 -20.44
N TYR A 106 20.06 -2.23 -19.72
CA TYR A 106 19.07 -3.30 -19.55
C TYR A 106 18.52 -3.81 -20.88
N ARG A 107 18.17 -2.93 -21.83
CA ARG A 107 17.68 -3.33 -23.16
C ARG A 107 18.70 -4.14 -23.96
N LYS A 108 19.99 -3.92 -23.72
CA LYS A 108 21.07 -4.63 -24.42
C LYS A 108 21.34 -6.01 -23.81
N ASP A 109 21.43 -6.06 -22.49
CA ASP A 109 21.99 -7.21 -21.78
C ASP A 109 20.93 -8.04 -21.04
N GLY A 110 19.72 -7.49 -20.83
CA GLY A 110 18.58 -8.18 -20.17
C GLY A 110 18.81 -8.58 -18.71
N GLY A 111 19.88 -8.05 -18.09
CA GLY A 111 20.36 -8.52 -16.79
C GLY A 111 19.44 -8.15 -15.62
N ILE A 112 19.36 -9.08 -14.65
CA ILE A 112 18.58 -8.90 -13.42
C ILE A 112 19.13 -7.77 -12.56
N GLU A 113 20.45 -7.56 -12.55
CA GLU A 113 21.11 -6.50 -11.78
C GLU A 113 20.78 -5.12 -12.33
N GLU A 114 20.71 -4.96 -13.65
CA GLU A 114 20.25 -3.73 -14.28
C GLU A 114 18.79 -3.45 -13.94
N PHE A 115 17.92 -4.47 -13.96
CA PHE A 115 16.52 -4.32 -13.55
C PHE A 115 16.39 -3.85 -12.10
N ARG A 116 17.14 -4.46 -11.18
CA ARG A 116 17.18 -4.08 -9.76
C ARG A 116 17.65 -2.64 -9.59
N SER A 117 18.67 -2.24 -10.34
CA SER A 117 19.22 -0.87 -10.31
C SER A 117 18.19 0.15 -10.79
N ILE A 118 17.46 -0.14 -11.87
CA ILE A 118 16.37 0.71 -12.37
C ILE A 118 15.27 0.84 -11.31
N LYS A 119 14.83 -0.29 -10.71
CA LYS A 119 13.79 -0.30 -9.66
C LYS A 119 14.20 0.57 -8.47
N ASN A 120 15.41 0.36 -7.94
CA ASN A 120 15.92 1.10 -6.78
C ASN A 120 16.04 2.61 -7.08
N GLU A 121 16.54 2.98 -8.26
CA GLU A 121 16.65 4.38 -8.64
C GLU A 121 15.28 5.07 -8.73
N ILE A 122 14.28 4.38 -9.31
CA ILE A 122 12.91 4.90 -9.35
C ILE A 122 12.34 5.08 -7.95
N GLU A 123 12.53 4.07 -7.10
CA GLU A 123 12.01 4.06 -5.74
C GLU A 123 12.59 5.19 -4.89
N ILE A 124 13.90 5.44 -4.98
CA ILE A 124 14.58 6.49 -4.22
C ILE A 124 14.24 7.87 -4.80
N ARG A 125 14.48 8.08 -6.10
CA ARG A 125 14.38 9.41 -6.71
C ARG A 125 12.94 9.92 -6.79
N TYR A 126 11.98 9.04 -7.02
CA TYR A 126 10.56 9.40 -7.13
C TYR A 126 9.74 9.00 -5.90
N SER A 127 10.39 8.67 -4.78
CA SER A 127 9.77 8.32 -3.49
C SER A 127 8.61 9.25 -3.12
N MET A 128 8.78 10.57 -3.25
CA MET A 128 7.72 11.54 -2.95
C MET A 128 6.51 11.43 -3.89
N ASP A 129 6.72 11.27 -5.21
CA ASP A 129 5.60 11.08 -6.15
C ASP A 129 4.91 9.73 -5.92
N ILE A 130 5.67 8.69 -5.57
CA ILE A 130 5.16 7.36 -5.23
C ILE A 130 4.33 7.43 -3.94
N ASN A 131 4.87 8.02 -2.87
CA ASN A 131 4.17 8.16 -1.59
C ASN A 131 2.89 8.98 -1.73
N ASN A 132 2.93 10.09 -2.48
CA ASN A 132 1.73 10.89 -2.77
C ASN A 132 0.63 10.10 -3.51
N PHE A 133 0.99 9.07 -4.26
CA PHE A 133 0.03 8.21 -4.93
C PHE A 133 -0.44 7.07 -4.01
N ILE A 134 0.50 6.27 -3.48
CA ILE A 134 0.21 5.05 -2.73
C ILE A 134 -0.40 5.35 -1.36
N LEU A 135 0.06 6.40 -0.68
CA LEU A 135 -0.38 6.79 0.66
C LEU A 135 -1.42 7.93 0.62
N SER A 136 -2.04 8.19 -0.53
CA SER A 136 -3.00 9.29 -0.72
C SER A 136 -4.08 9.34 0.37
N SER A 137 -4.67 8.19 0.73
CA SER A 137 -5.67 8.11 1.81
C SER A 137 -5.12 8.42 3.20
N ILE A 138 -3.83 8.17 3.46
CA ILE A 138 -3.18 8.48 4.74
C ILE A 138 -2.81 9.96 4.78
N ILE A 139 -2.32 10.52 3.68
CA ILE A 139 -1.94 11.94 3.57
C ILE A 139 -3.14 12.85 3.82
N GLU A 140 -4.34 12.44 3.41
CA GLU A 140 -5.59 13.14 3.73
C GLU A 140 -5.90 13.19 5.25
N ILE A 141 -5.33 12.27 6.02
CA ILE A 141 -5.54 12.11 7.46
C ILE A 141 -4.37 12.72 8.27
N ASN A 142 -3.14 12.46 7.83
CA ASN A 142 -1.89 12.87 8.47
C ASN A 142 -0.84 13.21 7.39
N ALA A 143 -0.36 14.46 7.37
CA ALA A 143 0.61 14.94 6.40
C ALA A 143 2.07 14.52 6.71
N ASP A 144 2.31 13.85 7.83
CA ASP A 144 3.66 13.40 8.22
C ASP A 144 4.11 12.18 7.41
N LEU A 145 4.70 12.45 6.25
CA LEU A 145 5.28 11.44 5.36
C LEU A 145 6.57 10.79 5.88
N ASN A 146 7.07 11.18 7.05
CA ASN A 146 8.29 10.58 7.62
C ASN A 146 8.02 9.23 8.29
N ASN A 147 6.76 8.94 8.65
CA ASN A 147 6.39 7.65 9.21
C ASN A 147 6.33 6.57 8.13
N ASP A 148 6.83 5.38 8.47
CA ASP A 148 6.76 4.23 7.57
C ASP A 148 5.39 3.56 7.66
N TYR A 149 4.48 4.00 6.79
CA TYR A 149 3.12 3.45 6.68
C TYR A 149 3.02 2.17 5.84
N TYR A 150 4.10 1.71 5.22
CA TYR A 150 4.03 0.58 4.28
C TYR A 150 4.01 -0.76 5.03
N GLY A 151 2.84 -1.39 5.11
CA GLY A 151 2.68 -2.80 5.48
C GLY A 151 2.74 -3.70 4.24
N GLU A 152 2.27 -4.95 4.37
CA GLU A 152 2.31 -5.95 3.29
C GLU A 152 1.50 -5.50 2.06
N TYR A 153 0.30 -4.96 2.28
CA TYR A 153 -0.62 -4.62 1.19
C TYR A 153 -0.15 -3.39 0.41
N LEU A 154 0.23 -2.31 1.09
CA LEU A 154 0.72 -1.09 0.46
C LEU A 154 2.08 -1.31 -0.20
N ASN A 155 2.96 -2.17 0.36
CA ASN A 155 4.19 -2.57 -0.33
C ASN A 155 3.89 -3.31 -1.64
N SER A 156 2.92 -4.24 -1.64
CA SER A 156 2.48 -4.90 -2.86
C SER A 156 1.94 -3.90 -3.91
N LYS A 157 1.17 -2.89 -3.48
CA LYS A 157 0.66 -1.83 -4.38
C LYS A 157 1.76 -0.90 -4.91
N LYS A 158 2.74 -0.58 -4.08
CA LYS A 158 3.93 0.18 -4.47
C LYS A 158 4.77 -0.59 -5.49
N GLU A 159 4.98 -1.88 -5.26
CA GLU A 159 5.71 -2.73 -6.19
C GLU A 159 5.01 -2.85 -7.55
N ASP A 160 3.71 -3.14 -7.58
CA ASP A 160 2.91 -3.17 -8.81
C ASP A 160 2.97 -1.83 -9.56
N PHE A 161 2.94 -0.71 -8.83
CA PHE A 161 3.04 0.63 -9.40
C PHE A 161 4.42 0.87 -10.04
N ILE A 162 5.51 0.59 -9.31
CA ILE A 162 6.88 0.75 -9.81
C ILE A 162 7.14 -0.16 -11.01
N ASN A 163 6.72 -1.42 -10.94
CA ASN A 163 6.85 -2.37 -12.05
C ASN A 163 6.12 -1.86 -13.30
N THR A 164 4.95 -1.23 -13.14
CA THR A 164 4.23 -0.61 -14.27
C THR A 164 5.02 0.55 -14.90
N ILE A 165 5.74 1.34 -14.09
CA ILE A 165 6.61 2.41 -14.62
C ILE A 165 7.75 1.77 -15.43
N ILE A 166 8.42 0.76 -14.87
CA ILE A 166 9.55 0.08 -15.50
C ILE A 166 9.13 -0.54 -16.84
N THR A 167 8.05 -1.31 -16.87
CA THR A 167 7.56 -1.95 -18.11
C THR A 167 7.12 -0.96 -19.18
N THR A 168 6.84 0.29 -18.82
CA THR A 168 6.47 1.33 -19.77
C THR A 168 7.69 2.08 -20.33
N ILE A 169 8.81 2.16 -19.59
CA ILE A 169 10.02 2.90 -20.01
C ILE A 169 11.10 2.00 -20.64
N VAL A 170 11.13 0.73 -20.27
CA VAL A 170 12.00 -0.32 -20.81
C VAL A 170 11.39 -0.87 -22.09
#